data_AF-A0A0F6Z6Z1-F1
#
_entry.id   AF-A0A0F6Z6Z1-F1
#
_cell.length_a   1.000
_cell.length_b   1.000
_cell.length_c   1.000
_cell.angle_alpha   90.00
_cell.angle_beta   90.00
_cell.angle_gamma   90.00
#
_symmetry.space_group_name_H-M   'P 1'
#
loop_
_entity.id
_entity.type
_entity.pdbx_description
1 polymer ?
#
loop_
_entity_poly.entity_id
_entity_poly.type
_entity_poly.pdbx_seq_one_letter_code
_entity_poly.pdbx_strand_id
1 'polypeptide(L)'
;MSELSRFAAKLSELLKDDSLFLAGERINEDGLLVLTEDEAGREKRTVKLSDVPADAQIIKVDNFDLQGRFICTAGNSDVGKRCDYVIIDAQHSRILLIELKLGTKGDGERKQVVAQLKGGRVVIDYLVALIAHFHSESLDLNPEEFRYAWISYREAKTQKSESRANGRDIDSPMRLKNAQKTVYSFKRITR
;
A
#
# COMPACT_ATOMS: atom_id res chain seq x y z
N MET A 1 4.87 14.68 19.28
CA MET A 1 4.19 13.74 18.36
C MET A 1 4.84 13.92 16.99
N SER A 2 5.23 12.85 16.27
CA SER A 2 5.85 12.99 14.94
C SER A 2 4.84 13.48 13.89
N GLU A 3 5.32 14.04 12.78
CA GLU A 3 4.46 14.44 11.65
C GLU A 3 3.60 13.27 11.15
N LEU A 4 4.19 12.08 11.05
CA LEU A 4 3.43 10.88 10.68
C LEU A 4 2.38 10.48 11.73
N SER A 5 2.66 10.66 13.02
CA SER A 5 1.67 10.40 14.07
C SER A 5 0.50 11.38 14.02
N ARG A 6 0.77 12.66 13.71
CA ARG A 6 -0.27 13.68 13.53
C ARG A 6 -1.11 13.39 12.28
N PHE A 7 -0.46 13.01 11.18
CA PHE A 7 -1.13 12.55 9.97
C PHE A 7 -2.06 11.38 10.24
N ALA A 8 -1.54 10.33 10.90
CA ALA A 8 -2.32 9.14 11.26
C ALA A 8 -3.55 9.49 12.11
N ALA A 9 -3.39 10.37 13.11
CA ALA A 9 -4.49 10.82 13.96
C ALA A 9 -5.60 11.54 13.18
N LYS A 10 -5.28 12.18 12.06
CA LYS A 10 -6.26 12.88 11.21
C LYS A 10 -6.98 11.99 10.21
N LEU A 11 -6.45 10.82 9.88
CA LEU A 11 -7.06 9.97 8.85
C LEU A 11 -8.49 9.52 9.17
N SER A 12 -8.81 9.27 10.44
CA SER A 12 -10.17 8.93 10.86
C SER A 12 -11.18 10.07 10.71
N GLU A 13 -10.71 11.32 10.61
CA GLU A 13 -11.59 12.48 10.34
C GLU A 13 -11.86 12.64 8.83
N LEU A 14 -10.99 12.10 7.96
CA LEU A 14 -11.00 12.34 6.52
C LEU A 14 -11.59 11.18 5.71
N LEU A 15 -11.39 9.96 6.18
CA LEU A 15 -11.74 8.74 5.47
C LEU A 15 -13.00 8.13 6.03
N LYS A 16 -13.76 7.46 5.14
CA LYS A 16 -14.90 6.65 5.56
C LYS A 16 -14.42 5.40 6.29
N ASP A 17 -15.25 4.90 7.20
CA ASP A 17 -15.00 3.69 8.00
C ASP A 17 -14.70 2.44 7.17
N ASP A 18 -15.18 2.37 5.91
CA ASP A 18 -14.93 1.24 5.00
C ASP A 18 -13.62 1.35 4.20
N SER A 19 -12.88 2.44 4.37
CA SER A 19 -11.65 2.74 3.65
C SER A 19 -10.41 2.75 4.55
N LEU A 20 -10.60 2.87 5.86
CA LEU A 20 -9.57 2.93 6.89
C LEU A 20 -9.83 1.89 7.99
N PHE A 21 -8.81 1.11 8.33
CA PHE A 21 -8.90 0.03 9.31
C PHE A 21 -7.70 0.08 10.24
N LEU A 22 -7.84 -0.40 11.48
CA LEU A 22 -6.67 -0.71 12.31
C LEU A 22 -6.14 -2.09 11.92
N ALA A 23 -4.81 -2.25 11.97
CA ALA A 23 -4.19 -3.54 11.70
C ALA A 23 -4.71 -4.62 12.64
N GLY A 24 -4.89 -4.29 13.93
CA GLY A 24 -5.45 -5.17 14.96
C GLY A 24 -6.82 -5.76 14.62
N GLU A 25 -7.63 -5.07 13.81
CA GLU A 25 -8.98 -5.50 13.39
C GLU A 25 -8.93 -6.51 12.24
N ARG A 26 -7.77 -6.64 11.59
CA ARG A 26 -7.54 -7.49 10.41
C ARG A 26 -6.54 -8.61 10.67
N ILE A 27 -6.28 -8.89 11.95
CA ILE A 27 -5.44 -9.99 12.40
C ILE A 27 -6.22 -11.31 12.36
N ASN A 28 -5.62 -12.37 11.82
CA ASN A 28 -6.18 -13.73 11.89
C ASN A 28 -5.86 -14.42 13.23
N GLU A 29 -6.36 -15.65 13.42
CA GLU A 29 -6.11 -16.45 14.63
C GLU A 29 -4.62 -16.69 14.93
N ASP A 30 -3.76 -16.63 13.91
CA ASP A 30 -2.30 -16.79 14.05
C ASP A 30 -1.57 -15.48 14.43
N GLY A 31 -2.28 -14.37 14.62
CA GLY A 31 -1.66 -13.07 14.90
C GLY A 31 -1.11 -12.34 13.66
N LEU A 32 -1.53 -12.72 12.45
CA LEU A 32 -1.04 -12.17 11.19
C LEU A 32 -2.04 -11.20 10.56
N LEU A 33 -1.56 -10.05 10.08
CA LEU A 33 -2.38 -9.13 9.29
C LEU A 33 -2.71 -9.79 7.94
N VAL A 34 -3.99 -9.80 7.58
CA VAL A 34 -4.48 -10.34 6.32
C VAL A 34 -4.92 -9.22 5.38
N LEU A 35 -4.17 -9.05 4.29
CA LEU A 35 -4.58 -8.22 3.15
C LEU A 35 -5.29 -9.08 2.14
N THR A 36 -6.35 -8.54 1.53
CA THR A 36 -7.21 -9.33 0.64
C THR A 36 -7.38 -8.66 -0.71
N GLU A 37 -7.34 -9.47 -1.76
CA GLU A 37 -7.67 -9.05 -3.11
C GLU A 37 -8.98 -9.76 -3.50
N ASP A 38 -10.04 -8.97 -3.70
CA ASP A 38 -11.38 -9.44 -4.04
C ASP A 38 -11.71 -8.96 -5.47
N GLU A 39 -11.45 -9.82 -6.45
CA GLU A 39 -11.94 -9.62 -7.82
C GLU A 39 -13.26 -10.36 -8.01
N ALA A 40 -14.28 -9.67 -8.54
CA ALA A 40 -15.59 -10.26 -8.78
C ALA A 40 -15.49 -11.53 -9.64
N GLY A 41 -16.03 -12.64 -9.13
CA GLY A 41 -16.02 -13.93 -9.82
C GLY A 41 -14.72 -14.73 -9.72
N ARG A 42 -13.77 -14.33 -8.87
CA ARG A 42 -12.57 -15.11 -8.55
C ARG A 42 -12.50 -15.48 -7.07
N GLU A 43 -11.74 -16.53 -6.77
CA GLU A 43 -11.44 -16.91 -5.40
C GLU A 43 -10.67 -15.78 -4.71
N LYS A 44 -11.16 -15.37 -3.53
CA LYS A 44 -10.54 -14.38 -2.67
C LYS A 44 -9.11 -14.79 -2.36
N ARG A 45 -8.15 -13.94 -2.70
CA ARG A 45 -6.75 -14.20 -2.40
C ARG A 45 -6.28 -13.37 -1.23
N THR A 46 -5.39 -13.96 -0.42
CA THR A 46 -4.89 -13.33 0.81
C THR A 46 -3.37 -13.25 0.85
N VAL A 47 -2.86 -12.11 1.32
CA VAL A 47 -1.46 -11.93 1.70
C VAL A 47 -1.38 -11.78 3.20
N LYS A 48 -0.43 -12.50 3.82
CA LYS A 48 -0.21 -12.48 5.27
C LYS A 48 1.06 -11.71 5.61
N LEU A 49 0.94 -10.74 6.51
CA LEU A 49 2.06 -9.98 7.05
C LEU A 49 2.22 -10.26 8.55
N SER A 50 3.44 -10.58 8.98
CA SER A 50 3.83 -10.61 10.39
C SER A 50 4.45 -9.27 10.81
N ASP A 51 4.59 -9.07 12.12
CA ASP A 51 5.29 -7.91 12.71
C ASP A 51 4.67 -6.54 12.35
N VAL A 52 3.37 -6.50 12.06
CA VAL A 52 2.64 -5.25 11.87
C VAL A 52 2.18 -4.77 13.25
N PRO A 53 2.50 -3.54 13.67
CA PRO A 53 1.97 -2.97 14.90
C PRO A 53 0.44 -2.95 14.89
N ALA A 54 -0.20 -3.29 16.02
CA ALA A 54 -1.66 -3.43 16.08
C ALA A 54 -2.40 -2.09 15.86
N ASP A 55 -1.75 -0.98 16.21
CA ASP A 55 -2.19 0.39 16.04
C ASP A 55 -1.86 0.98 14.65
N ALA A 56 -1.15 0.23 13.80
CA ALA A 56 -0.89 0.66 12.44
C ALA A 56 -2.21 0.82 11.68
N GLN A 57 -2.32 1.90 10.92
CA GLN A 57 -3.49 2.19 10.10
C GLN A 57 -3.34 1.58 8.71
N ILE A 58 -4.37 0.89 8.26
CA ILE A 58 -4.45 0.24 6.96
C ILE A 58 -5.48 0.99 6.13
N ILE A 59 -5.03 1.60 5.04
CA ILE A 59 -5.89 2.27 4.07
C ILE A 59 -6.03 1.38 2.85
N LYS A 60 -7.26 1.06 2.45
CA LYS A 60 -7.55 0.40 1.18
C LYS A 60 -7.77 1.49 0.12
N VAL A 61 -6.76 1.76 -0.71
CA VAL A 61 -6.68 2.95 -1.57
C VAL A 61 -7.07 2.71 -3.03
N ASP A 62 -7.20 1.45 -3.46
CA ASP A 62 -7.73 1.08 -4.79
C ASP A 62 -9.12 1.67 -5.04
N ASN A 63 -9.94 1.71 -3.99
CA ASN A 63 -11.30 2.23 -3.97
C ASN A 63 -11.38 3.74 -3.69
N PHE A 64 -10.25 4.47 -3.61
CA PHE A 64 -10.22 5.91 -3.38
C PHE A 64 -10.68 6.67 -4.64
N ASP A 65 -11.97 6.58 -4.95
CA ASP A 65 -12.58 7.23 -6.09
C ASP A 65 -13.30 8.51 -5.65
N LEU A 66 -12.84 9.66 -6.16
CA LEU A 66 -13.58 10.91 -6.09
C LEU A 66 -14.78 10.88 -7.05
N GLN A 67 -15.66 9.87 -6.93
CA GLN A 67 -16.90 9.73 -7.71
C GLN A 67 -16.68 9.72 -9.24
N GLY A 68 -15.68 9.02 -9.75
CA GLY A 68 -15.36 8.94 -11.18
C GLY A 68 -14.84 10.26 -11.79
N ARG A 69 -14.53 11.26 -10.97
CA ARG A 69 -14.10 12.60 -11.44
C ARG A 69 -12.67 12.63 -11.97
N PHE A 70 -11.83 11.68 -11.55
CA PHE A 70 -10.56 11.43 -12.21
C PHE A 70 -10.80 10.60 -13.46
N ILE A 71 -11.10 11.29 -14.55
CA ILE A 71 -11.20 10.65 -15.86
C ILE A 71 -9.77 10.21 -16.25
N CYS A 72 -9.62 9.01 -16.80
CA CYS A 72 -8.41 8.64 -17.55
C CYS A 72 -8.31 9.58 -18.78
N THR A 73 -7.76 10.78 -18.60
CA THR A 73 -7.82 11.90 -19.57
C THR A 73 -6.91 11.75 -20.80
N ALA A 74 -6.38 10.57 -21.06
CA ALA A 74 -5.76 10.24 -22.33
C ALA A 74 -5.80 8.72 -22.47
N GLY A 75 -6.19 8.19 -23.62
CA GLY A 75 -6.29 6.75 -23.86
C GLY A 75 -5.12 5.95 -23.28
N ASN A 76 -5.40 4.78 -22.71
CA ASN A 76 -4.43 3.90 -22.04
C ASN A 76 -3.58 4.54 -20.91
N SER A 77 -3.91 5.73 -20.40
CA SER A 77 -3.16 6.36 -19.31
C SER A 77 -3.46 5.73 -17.95
N ASP A 78 -2.41 5.32 -17.24
CA ASP A 78 -2.49 4.74 -15.89
C ASP A 78 -2.67 5.78 -14.76
N VAL A 79 -2.84 7.07 -15.09
CA VAL A 79 -2.87 8.21 -14.13
C VAL A 79 -3.96 8.09 -13.06
N GLY A 80 -5.03 7.33 -13.29
CA GLY A 80 -6.09 7.08 -12.31
C GLY A 80 -5.90 5.85 -11.44
N LYS A 81 -4.92 4.97 -11.73
CA LYS A 81 -4.75 3.71 -11.01
C LYS A 81 -4.01 3.95 -9.70
N ARG A 82 -4.43 3.26 -8.64
CA ARG A 82 -3.78 3.26 -7.33
C ARG A 82 -3.34 1.85 -6.97
N CYS A 83 -2.47 1.76 -5.97
CA CYS A 83 -2.16 0.49 -5.35
C CYS A 83 -3.34 -0.02 -4.52
N ASP A 84 -3.28 -1.25 -4.01
CA ASP A 84 -4.37 -1.79 -3.18
C ASP A 84 -4.36 -1.21 -1.77
N TYR A 85 -3.19 -1.15 -1.14
CA TYR A 85 -3.07 -0.84 0.28
C TYR A 85 -1.98 0.18 0.59
N VAL A 86 -2.22 0.99 1.63
CA VAL A 86 -1.20 1.74 2.36
C VAL A 86 -1.24 1.33 3.83
N ILE A 87 -0.08 1.04 4.40
CA ILE A 87 0.09 0.73 5.83
C ILE A 87 0.90 1.85 6.46
N ILE A 88 0.34 2.50 7.49
CA ILE A 88 0.97 3.58 8.24
C ILE A 88 1.30 3.08 9.64
N ASP A 89 2.59 2.95 9.89
CA ASP A 89 3.17 2.65 11.21
C ASP A 89 3.81 3.94 11.73
N ALA A 90 3.00 4.72 12.43
CA ALA A 90 3.42 5.99 13.02
C ALA A 90 4.45 5.79 14.15
N GLN A 91 4.40 4.67 14.86
CA GLN A 91 5.30 4.35 15.96
C GLN A 91 6.76 4.24 15.48
N HIS A 92 6.97 3.64 14.31
CA HIS A 92 8.30 3.44 13.75
C HIS A 92 8.61 4.34 12.55
N SER A 93 7.80 5.37 12.29
CA SER A 93 7.97 6.32 11.19
C SER A 93 8.05 5.64 9.82
N ARG A 94 7.03 4.83 9.48
CA ARG A 94 7.01 4.04 8.23
C ARG A 94 5.67 4.11 7.52
N ILE A 95 5.74 4.24 6.21
CA ILE A 95 4.60 4.17 5.30
C ILE A 95 4.93 3.13 4.23
N LEU A 96 4.12 2.09 4.11
CA LEU A 96 4.31 1.03 3.12
C LEU A 96 3.15 1.01 2.13
N LEU A 97 3.45 1.25 0.86
CA LEU A 97 2.51 1.13 -0.25
C LEU A 97 2.65 -0.26 -0.88
N ILE A 98 1.52 -0.95 -1.04
CA ILE A 98 1.47 -2.33 -1.54
C ILE A 98 0.50 -2.42 -2.70
N GLU A 99 1.01 -2.91 -3.83
CA GLU A 99 0.22 -3.46 -4.93
C GLU A 99 0.22 -5.00 -4.85
N LEU A 100 -0.95 -5.62 -4.95
CA LEU A 100 -1.13 -7.06 -5.04
C LEU A 100 -1.27 -7.46 -6.52
N LYS A 101 -0.69 -8.61 -6.90
CA LYS A 101 -0.77 -9.12 -8.28
C LYS A 101 -1.11 -10.60 -8.35
N LEU A 102 -2.23 -10.90 -9.01
CA LEU A 102 -2.79 -12.25 -9.19
C LEU A 102 -2.14 -13.09 -10.33
N GLY A 103 -1.30 -12.49 -11.20
CA GLY A 103 -0.68 -13.07 -12.42
C GLY A 103 -0.96 -12.17 -13.65
N THR A 104 -0.31 -12.17 -14.82
CA THR A 104 0.74 -12.93 -15.54
C THR A 104 1.96 -12.05 -15.89
N LYS A 105 3.07 -12.70 -16.33
CA LYS A 105 4.30 -12.05 -16.82
C LYS A 105 4.03 -11.23 -18.09
N GLY A 106 4.38 -9.96 -18.03
CA GLY A 106 4.70 -9.15 -19.21
C GLY A 106 5.69 -8.05 -18.81
N ASP A 107 6.52 -7.58 -19.75
CA ASP A 107 7.47 -6.49 -19.50
C ASP A 107 6.77 -5.16 -19.11
N GLY A 108 5.45 -5.07 -19.31
CA GLY A 108 4.60 -3.97 -18.86
C GLY A 108 4.13 -4.04 -17.41
N GLU A 109 4.25 -5.20 -16.72
CA GLU A 109 3.70 -5.39 -15.37
C GLU A 109 4.36 -4.44 -14.35
N ARG A 110 5.70 -4.29 -14.43
CA ARG A 110 6.43 -3.38 -13.55
C ARG A 110 6.00 -1.93 -13.75
N LYS A 111 5.82 -1.50 -15.00
CA LYS A 111 5.40 -0.13 -15.32
C LYS A 111 4.02 0.17 -14.75
N GLN A 112 3.08 -0.78 -14.92
CA GLN A 112 1.74 -0.65 -14.37
C GLN A 112 1.75 -0.55 -12.84
N VAL A 113 2.58 -1.37 -12.19
CA VAL A 113 2.71 -1.33 -10.73
C VAL A 113 3.36 -0.07 -10.22
N VAL A 114 4.42 0.40 -10.88
CA VAL A 114 5.02 1.69 -10.55
C VAL A 114 3.97 2.81 -10.70
N ALA A 115 3.13 2.77 -11.73
CA ALA A 115 2.06 3.74 -11.90
C ALA A 115 1.01 3.65 -10.78
N GLN A 116 0.60 2.44 -10.38
CA GLN A 116 -0.32 2.23 -9.26
C GLN A 116 0.25 2.72 -7.93
N LEU A 117 1.51 2.42 -7.63
CA LEU A 117 2.19 2.90 -6.43
C LEU A 117 2.31 4.42 -6.44
N LYS A 118 2.59 5.05 -7.60
CA LYS A 118 2.55 6.51 -7.76
C LYS A 118 1.16 7.06 -7.47
N GLY A 119 0.11 6.42 -7.97
CA GLY A 119 -1.26 6.80 -7.65
C GLY A 119 -1.58 6.70 -6.15
N GLY A 120 -1.12 5.65 -5.48
CA GLY A 120 -1.23 5.51 -4.03
C GLY A 120 -0.49 6.62 -3.28
N ARG A 121 0.73 6.99 -3.73
CA ARG A 121 1.49 8.10 -3.16
C ARG A 121 0.75 9.44 -3.31
N VAL A 122 0.19 9.69 -4.50
CA VAL A 122 -0.61 10.90 -4.76
C VAL A 122 -1.83 10.99 -3.84
N VAL A 123 -2.48 9.87 -3.51
CA VAL A 123 -3.59 9.86 -2.53
C VAL A 123 -3.10 10.34 -1.17
N ILE A 124 -1.93 9.87 -0.70
CA ILE A 124 -1.33 10.34 0.56
C ILE A 124 -1.01 11.83 0.51
N ASP A 125 -0.39 12.30 -0.57
CA ASP A 125 -0.07 13.73 -0.73
C ASP A 125 -1.35 14.59 -0.76
N TYR A 126 -2.43 14.10 -1.37
CA TYR A 126 -3.73 14.76 -1.37
C TYR A 126 -4.34 14.84 0.04
N LEU A 127 -4.28 13.77 0.82
CA LEU A 127 -4.77 13.76 2.21
C LEU A 127 -3.97 14.74 3.09
N VAL A 128 -2.65 14.79 2.92
CA VAL A 128 -1.78 15.78 3.59
C VAL A 128 -2.21 17.21 3.21
N ALA A 129 -2.44 17.47 1.92
CA ALA A 129 -2.90 18.78 1.46
C ALA A 129 -4.28 19.16 2.01
N LEU A 130 -5.22 18.21 2.09
CA LEU A 130 -6.52 18.42 2.71
C LEU A 130 -6.38 18.86 4.18
N ILE A 131 -5.52 18.19 4.95
CA ILE A 131 -5.26 18.57 6.35
C ILE A 131 -4.68 19.99 6.43
N ALA A 132 -3.68 20.29 5.60
CA ALA A 132 -3.06 21.61 5.59
C ALA A 132 -4.06 22.74 5.26
N HIS A 133 -4.91 22.54 4.26
CA HIS A 133 -5.81 23.60 3.80
C HIS A 133 -7.10 23.71 4.61
N PHE A 134 -7.66 22.61 5.11
CA PHE A 134 -8.96 22.63 5.80
C PHE A 134 -8.83 22.57 7.33
N HIS A 135 -7.72 22.06 7.86
CA HIS A 135 -7.45 21.99 9.29
C HIS A 135 -6.35 22.96 9.75
N SER A 136 -5.79 23.76 8.84
CA SER A 136 -4.68 24.69 9.13
C SER A 136 -3.47 24.01 9.78
N GLU A 137 -3.27 22.73 9.47
CA GLU A 137 -2.23 21.88 10.05
C GLU A 137 -1.27 21.44 8.93
N SER A 138 -0.12 22.12 8.86
CA SER A 138 0.93 21.73 7.92
C SER A 138 1.63 20.47 8.41
N LEU A 139 1.68 19.47 7.55
CA LEU A 139 2.36 18.19 7.76
C LEU A 139 3.40 17.98 6.67
N ASP A 140 4.61 17.59 7.06
CA ASP A 140 5.71 17.26 6.14
C ASP A 140 6.15 15.82 6.38
N LEU A 141 5.63 14.90 5.55
CA LEU A 141 5.97 13.48 5.64
C LEU A 141 7.32 13.23 4.98
N ASN A 142 8.26 12.65 5.73
CA ASN A 142 9.63 12.50 5.26
C ASN A 142 9.69 11.42 4.17
N PRO A 143 10.28 11.70 2.98
CA PRO A 143 10.42 10.72 1.90
C PRO A 143 11.07 9.39 2.32
N GLU A 144 11.98 9.41 3.31
CA GLU A 144 12.65 8.21 3.83
C GLU A 144 11.73 7.30 4.65
N GLU A 145 10.54 7.77 5.06
CA GLU A 145 9.52 6.96 5.73
C GLU A 145 8.81 6.02 4.74
N PHE A 146 8.87 6.31 3.44
CA PHE A 146 8.12 5.58 2.42
C PHE A 146 8.84 4.33 1.93
N ARG A 147 8.05 3.28 1.74
CA ARG A 147 8.45 2.00 1.16
C ARG A 147 7.41 1.55 0.15
N TYR A 148 7.89 0.91 -0.91
CA TYR A 148 7.09 0.51 -2.05
C TYR A 148 7.31 -0.98 -2.32
N ALA A 149 6.23 -1.74 -2.29
CA ALA A 149 6.26 -3.16 -2.54
C ALA A 149 5.14 -3.57 -3.51
N TRP A 150 5.41 -4.63 -4.26
CA TRP A 150 4.38 -5.39 -4.97
C TRP A 150 4.51 -6.86 -4.63
N ILE A 151 3.38 -7.49 -4.36
CA ILE A 151 3.30 -8.83 -3.83
C ILE A 151 2.56 -9.70 -4.84
N SER A 152 3.27 -10.70 -5.36
CA SER A 152 2.73 -11.60 -6.36
C SER A 152 2.37 -12.97 -5.77
N TYR A 153 1.19 -13.47 -6.15
CA TYR A 153 0.66 -14.75 -5.66
C TYR A 153 1.36 -15.98 -6.25
N ARG A 154 2.03 -15.82 -7.38
CA ARG A 154 2.54 -16.95 -8.18
C ARG A 154 3.74 -17.64 -7.53
N GLU A 155 3.79 -18.97 -7.66
CA GLU A 155 4.97 -19.81 -7.40
C GLU A 155 6.14 -19.50 -8.35
N ALA A 156 7.31 -19.18 -7.80
CA ALA A 156 8.56 -19.09 -8.53
C ALA A 156 9.12 -20.50 -8.78
N LYS A 157 9.22 -20.91 -10.05
CA LYS A 157 9.87 -22.18 -10.45
C LYS A 157 11.38 -22.25 -10.14
N THR A 158 12.00 -21.14 -9.74
CA THR A 158 13.42 -21.07 -9.37
C THR A 158 13.66 -19.83 -8.52
N GLN A 159 14.17 -19.99 -7.29
CA GLN A 159 14.62 -18.88 -6.45
C GLN A 159 15.98 -18.38 -6.97
N LYS A 160 15.99 -17.56 -8.02
CA LYS A 160 17.15 -16.66 -8.22
C LYS A 160 17.06 -15.57 -7.16
N SER A 161 18.11 -15.47 -6.34
CA SER A 161 18.25 -14.46 -5.28
C SER A 161 17.89 -13.07 -5.80
N GLU A 162 17.00 -12.40 -5.08
CA GLU A 162 16.46 -11.11 -5.51
C GLU A 162 17.55 -10.04 -5.61
N SER A 163 17.45 -9.23 -6.66
CA SER A 163 18.21 -8.00 -6.81
C SER A 163 17.90 -7.05 -5.64
N ARG A 164 18.93 -6.32 -5.20
CA ARG A 164 19.06 -5.42 -4.03
C ARG A 164 18.07 -4.24 -3.93
N ALA A 165 16.85 -4.33 -4.46
CA ALA A 165 15.85 -3.27 -4.32
C ALA A 165 15.34 -3.25 -2.87
N ASN A 166 15.64 -2.18 -2.13
CA ASN A 166 15.19 -1.98 -0.74
C ASN A 166 13.78 -1.37 -0.67
N GLY A 167 13.14 -1.11 -1.81
CA GLY A 167 11.80 -0.54 -1.89
C GLY A 167 11.71 0.93 -1.48
N ARG A 168 12.82 1.67 -1.36
CA ARG A 168 12.79 3.12 -1.05
C ARG A 168 12.46 3.98 -2.26
N ASP A 169 12.83 3.50 -3.45
CA ASP A 169 12.54 4.16 -4.71
C ASP A 169 11.25 3.58 -5.32
N ILE A 170 10.29 4.45 -5.60
CA ILE A 170 9.00 4.09 -6.19
C ILE A 170 9.12 3.53 -7.61
N ASP A 171 10.16 3.92 -8.36
CA ASP A 171 10.46 3.36 -9.68
C ASP A 171 11.17 1.99 -9.58
N SER A 172 11.61 1.64 -8.37
CA SER A 172 12.28 0.38 -8.02
C SER A 172 11.67 -0.32 -6.80
N PRO A 173 10.36 -0.66 -6.85
CA PRO A 173 9.68 -1.27 -5.73
C PRO A 173 10.22 -2.68 -5.42
N MET A 174 10.15 -3.05 -4.14
CA MET A 174 10.54 -4.39 -3.67
C MET A 174 9.56 -5.43 -4.21
N ARG A 175 10.06 -6.45 -4.93
CA ARG A 175 9.25 -7.57 -5.40
C ARG A 175 9.19 -8.67 -4.36
N LEU A 176 7.98 -9.06 -3.97
CA LEU A 176 7.72 -10.22 -3.12
C LEU A 176 6.91 -11.25 -3.92
N LYS A 177 7.24 -12.54 -3.76
CA LYS A 177 6.68 -13.64 -4.57
C LYS A 177 6.23 -14.79 -3.68
N ASN A 178 5.32 -15.61 -4.21
CA ASN A 178 4.76 -16.79 -3.54
C ASN A 178 3.88 -16.44 -2.34
N ALA A 179 3.03 -15.41 -2.46
CA ALA A 179 2.19 -14.95 -1.34
C ALA A 179 1.26 -16.05 -0.77
N GLN A 180 0.88 -17.04 -1.58
CA GLN A 180 0.07 -18.19 -1.13
C GLN A 180 0.75 -19.04 -0.04
N LYS A 181 2.09 -19.09 -0.02
CA LYS A 181 2.86 -19.97 0.88
C LYS A 181 3.79 -19.21 1.82
N THR A 182 3.81 -17.88 1.72
CA THR A 182 4.81 -17.05 2.40
C THR A 182 4.12 -16.03 3.29
N VAL A 183 4.50 -16.02 4.57
CA VAL A 183 4.23 -14.91 5.48
C VAL A 183 5.40 -13.94 5.35
N TYR A 184 5.13 -12.66 5.08
CA TYR A 184 6.18 -11.65 4.96
C TYR A 184 6.27 -10.82 6.23
N SER A 185 7.49 -10.51 6.67
CA SER A 185 7.71 -9.63 7.82
C SER A 185 7.63 -8.17 7.40
N PHE A 186 6.64 -7.45 7.93
CA PHE A 186 6.47 -6.01 7.72
C PHE A 186 7.73 -5.23 8.11
N LYS A 187 8.32 -5.57 9.26
CA LYS A 187 9.57 -4.99 9.75
C LYS A 187 10.73 -5.16 8.77
N ARG A 188 10.81 -6.29 8.05
CA ARG A 188 11.86 -6.53 7.04
C ARG A 188 11.61 -5.75 5.76
N ILE A 189 10.35 -5.69 5.30
CA ILE A 189 9.97 -4.93 4.11
C ILE A 189 10.25 -3.43 4.31
N THR A 190 10.08 -2.94 5.54
CA THR A 190 10.14 -1.51 5.86
C THR A 190 11.48 -1.00 6.40
N ARG A 191 12.51 -1.85 6.41
CA ARG A 191 13.86 -1.45 6.83
C ARG A 191 14.48 -0.46 5.84
#